data_AF-A0A2W6SWQ7-F1
#
_entry.id   AF-A0A2W6SWQ7-F1
#
_cell.length_a   1.000
_cell.length_b   1.000
_cell.length_c   1.000
_cell.angle_alpha   90.00
_cell.angle_beta   90.00
_cell.angle_gamma   90.00
#
_symmetry.space_group_name_H-M   'P 1'
#
loop_
_entity.id
_entity.type
_entity.pdbx_description
1 polymer ?
#
loop_
_entity_poly.entity_id
_entity_poly.type
_entity_poly.pdbx_seq_one_letter_code
_entity_poly.pdbx_strand_id
1 'polypeptide(L)' 'MSILRLATLGALGYAGYRYLQNNQSNGKGFAYAGKDRDHFVRDAGAEAVGDKPGSWEKPDFESDQSFPASDPPTNY' A
#
# COMPACT_ATOMS: atom_id res chain seq x y z
N MET A 1 -17.05 41.07 9.00
CA MET A 1 -16.82 39.79 9.72
C MET A 1 -16.91 38.55 8.81
N SER A 2 -16.58 38.65 7.52
CA SER A 2 -16.61 37.52 6.58
C SER A 2 -15.28 36.77 6.53
N ILE A 3 -14.16 37.49 6.64
CA ILE A 3 -12.80 36.93 6.55
C ILE A 3 -12.51 35.97 7.70
N LEU A 4 -12.88 36.34 8.94
CA LEU A 4 -12.71 35.45 10.10
C LEU A 4 -13.53 34.16 9.96
N ARG A 5 -14.74 34.25 9.39
CA ARG A 5 -15.60 33.08 9.15
C ARG A 5 -15.01 32.15 8.10
N LEU A 6 -14.50 32.71 7.01
CA LEU A 6 -13.80 31.96 5.97
C LEU A 6 -12.52 31.30 6.51
N ALA A 7 -11.75 32.01 7.32
CA ALA A 7 -10.56 31.47 7.98
C ALA A 7 -10.93 30.30 8.92
N THR A 8 -11.98 30.44 9.72
CA THR A 8 -12.46 29.35 10.58
C THR A 8 -12.97 28.14 9.79
N LEU A 9 -13.69 28.36 8.68
CA LEU A 9 -14.17 27.28 7.81
C LEU A 9 -13.01 26.54 7.15
N GLY A 10 -12.00 27.26 6.64
CA GLY A 10 -10.81 26.68 6.06
C GLY A 10 -10.00 25.86 7.08
N ALA A 11 -9.82 26.38 8.29
CA ALA A 11 -9.12 25.68 9.36
C ALA A 11 -9.83 24.38 9.78
N LEU A 12 -11.16 24.42 9.94
CA LEU A 12 -11.96 23.23 10.27
C LEU A 12 -11.92 22.18 9.15
N GLY A 13 -12.05 22.61 7.89
CA GLY A 13 -11.94 21.72 6.73
C GLY A 13 -10.56 21.05 6.64
N TYR A 14 -9.47 21.81 6.84
CA TYR A 14 -8.11 21.27 6.82
C TYR A 14 -7.85 20.28 7.95
N ALA A 15 -8.32 20.58 9.17
CA ALA A 15 -8.20 19.68 10.31
C ALA A 15 -8.96 18.37 10.07
N GLY A 16 -10.19 18.43 9.55
CA GLY A 16 -10.99 17.25 9.19
C GLY A 16 -10.33 16.43 8.07
N TYR A 17 -9.87 17.09 7.01
CA TYR A 17 -9.14 16.43 5.92
C TYR A 17 -7.87 15.72 6.43
N ARG A 18 -7.07 16.39 7.26
CA ARG A 18 -5.85 15.80 7.84
C ARG A 18 -6.17 14.60 8.72
N TYR A 19 -7.25 14.65 9.51
CA TYR A 19 -7.67 13.53 10.34
C TYR A 19 -8.04 12.29 9.50
N LEU A 20 -8.83 12.48 8.43
CA LEU A 20 -9.18 11.39 7.52
C LEU A 20 -7.96 10.87 6.75
N GLN A 21 -7.07 11.76 6.29
CA GLN A 21 -5.86 11.39 5.57
C GLN A 21 -4.89 10.57 6.45
N ASN A 22 -4.79 10.89 7.74
CA ASN A 22 -3.90 10.19 8.66
C ASN A 22 -4.30 8.72 8.86
N ASN A 23 -5.59 8.39 8.71
CA ASN A 23 -6.07 7.00 8.75
C ASN A 23 -5.76 6.21 7.47
N GLN A 24 -5.48 6.88 6.33
CA GLN A 24 -5.16 6.21 5.07
C GLN A 24 -3.66 5.98 4.86
N SER A 25 -2.80 6.54 5.72
CA SER A 25 -1.34 6.41 5.63
C SER A 25 -0.81 5.02 6.02
N ASN A 26 -1.63 4.15 6.60
CA ASN A 26 -1.25 2.82 7.07
C ASN A 26 -1.38 1.72 6.00
N GLY A 27 -1.48 2.07 4.71
CA GLY A 27 -1.86 1.11 3.66
C GLY A 27 -1.22 1.30 2.30
N LYS A 28 -0.06 1.98 2.20
CA LYS A 28 0.66 2.11 0.92
C LYS A 28 1.84 1.15 0.85
N GLY A 29 1.52 -0.11 0.61
CA GLY A 29 2.44 -1.14 0.15
C GLY A 29 1.63 -2.20 -0.55
N PHE A 30 1.87 -2.40 -1.85
CA PHE A 30 1.21 -3.38 -2.71
C PHE A 30 1.08 -4.74 -2.00
N ALA A 31 -0.13 -5.20 -1.67
CA ALA A 31 -0.44 -6.58 -1.24
C ALA A 31 0.54 -7.26 -0.23
N TYR A 32 1.29 -6.51 0.56
CA TYR A 32 2.30 -7.08 1.48
C TYR A 32 1.66 -7.45 2.82
N ALA A 33 1.97 -8.66 3.30
CA ALA A 33 1.65 -9.05 4.66
C ALA A 33 2.60 -8.37 5.67
N GLY A 34 2.05 -7.77 6.71
CA GLY A 34 2.82 -7.40 7.90
C GLY A 34 4.05 -6.50 7.67
N LYS A 35 5.22 -7.00 8.06
CA LYS A 35 6.48 -6.24 8.27
C LYS A 35 7.25 -5.92 6.98
N ASP A 36 6.85 -6.52 5.86
CA ASP A 36 7.58 -6.40 4.59
C ASP A 36 7.29 -5.09 3.84
N ARG A 37 6.47 -4.22 4.45
CA ARG A 37 6.13 -2.89 3.92
C ARG A 37 7.31 -1.91 3.94
N ASP A 38 8.35 -2.21 4.72
CA ASP A 38 9.54 -1.37 4.87
C ASP A 38 10.72 -1.82 3.97
N HIS A 39 10.57 -2.94 3.25
CA HIS A 39 11.61 -3.48 2.36
C HIS A 39 11.25 -3.26 0.88
N PHE A 40 12.26 -2.90 0.07
CA PHE A 40 12.08 -2.71 -1.38
C PHE A 40 11.74 -4.02 -2.12
N VAL A 41 12.19 -5.14 -1.56
CA VAL A 41 11.88 -6.49 -2.02
C VAL A 41 11.15 -7.18 -0.87
N ARG A 42 9.95 -7.72 -1.15
CA ARG A 42 9.20 -8.51 -0.17
C ARG A 42 9.74 -9.93 -0.05
N ASP A 43 9.47 -10.56 1.09
CA ASP A 43 9.70 -11.99 1.24
C ASP A 43 8.79 -12.77 0.27
N ALA A 44 9.26 -13.96 -0.09
CA ALA A 44 8.55 -14.92 -0.92
C ALA A 44 7.72 -15.88 -0.04
N GLY A 45 6.62 -16.39 -0.59
CA GLY A 45 5.77 -17.42 0.02
C GLY A 45 4.41 -16.91 0.49
N ALA A 46 3.51 -17.86 0.76
CA ALA A 46 2.12 -17.61 1.14
C ALA A 46 1.95 -16.69 2.37
N GLU A 47 2.91 -16.72 3.30
CA GLU A 47 2.88 -15.91 4.53
C GLU A 47 3.21 -14.43 4.25
N ALA A 48 3.92 -14.14 3.17
CA ALA A 48 4.31 -12.79 2.76
C ALA A 48 3.23 -12.09 1.89
N VAL A 49 2.23 -12.85 1.43
CA VAL A 49 1.07 -12.32 0.68
C VAL A 49 0.00 -11.83 1.65
N GLY A 50 -0.44 -10.58 1.48
CA GLY A 50 -1.39 -9.93 2.38
C GLY A 50 -2.78 -10.57 2.40
N ASP A 51 -3.22 -11.15 1.28
CA ASP A 51 -4.43 -11.96 1.20
C ASP A 51 -4.04 -13.44 1.18
N LYS A 52 -4.37 -14.17 2.23
CA LYS A 52 -3.89 -15.55 2.42
C LYS A 52 -4.71 -16.51 1.56
N PRO A 53 -4.10 -17.17 0.56
CA PRO A 53 -4.83 -18.13 -0.25
C PRO A 53 -5.08 -19.42 0.54
N GLY A 54 -6.18 -20.10 0.21
CA GLY A 54 -6.55 -21.37 0.87
C GLY A 54 -5.64 -22.54 0.51
N SER A 55 -4.97 -22.49 -0.64
CA SER A 55 -3.96 -23.45 -1.11
C SER A 55 -2.82 -22.68 -1.77
N TRP A 56 -1.60 -23.18 -1.64
CA TRP A 56 -0.41 -22.59 -2.25
C TRP A 56 0.36 -23.68 -2.98
N GLU A 57 0.14 -23.74 -4.29
CA GLU A 57 0.54 -24.84 -5.15
C GLU A 57 1.82 -24.49 -5.93
N LYS A 58 2.40 -25.49 -6.61
CA LYS A 58 3.63 -25.33 -7.40
C LYS A 58 3.60 -24.12 -8.37
N PRO A 59 2.51 -23.84 -9.10
CA PRO A 59 2.43 -22.66 -9.95
C PRO A 59 2.50 -21.34 -9.17
N ASP A 60 1.96 -21.30 -7.94
CA ASP A 60 2.00 -20.12 -7.08
C ASP A 60 3.43 -19.83 -6.65
N PHE A 61 4.19 -20.87 -6.28
CA PHE A 61 5.62 -20.75 -5.99
C PHE A 61 6.45 -20.29 -7.20
N GLU A 62 6.18 -20.84 -8.38
CA GLU A 62 6.90 -20.47 -9.61
C GLU A 62 6.58 -19.02 -10.02
N SER A 63 5.32 -18.60 -9.88
CA SER A 63 4.92 -17.20 -10.10
C SER A 63 5.54 -16.24 -9.07
N ASP A 64 5.70 -16.68 -7.83
CA ASP A 64 6.26 -15.87 -6.75
C ASP A 64 7.79 -15.72 -6.85
N GLN A 65 8.48 -16.75 -7.34
CA GLN A 65 9.94 -16.76 -7.52
C GLN A 65 10.42 -16.21 -8.87
N SER A 66 9.54 -16.09 -9.87
CA SER A 66 9.95 -15.82 -11.25
C SER A 66 10.33 -14.37 -11.54
N PHE A 67 10.12 -13.42 -10.62
CA PHE A 67 10.45 -12.02 -10.89
C PHE A 67 10.93 -11.26 -9.64
N PRO A 68 12.13 -10.65 -9.62
CA PRO A 68 12.20 -9.31 -9.09
C PRO A 68 11.24 -8.48 -9.96
N ALA A 69 10.21 -7.86 -9.38
CA ALA A 69 9.19 -7.10 -10.10
C ALA A 69 9.76 -5.78 -10.70
N SER A 70 10.86 -5.84 -11.45
CA SER A 70 11.63 -4.68 -11.91
C SER A 70 12.28 -4.82 -13.29
N ASP A 71 11.97 -5.85 -14.09
CA ASP A 71 12.26 -5.78 -15.54
C ASP A 71 10.99 -5.33 -16.27
N PRO A 72 10.78 -4.00 -16.49
CA PRO A 72 9.74 -3.55 -17.38
C PRO A 72 9.98 -4.15 -18.77
N PRO A 73 8.92 -4.57 -19.49
CA PRO A 73 9.07 -5.17 -20.81
C PRO A 73 9.62 -4.12 -21.79
N THR A 74 10.94 -4.05 -21.92
CA THR A 74 11.60 -3.33 -23.00
C THR A 74 12.04 -4.36 -24.03
N ASN A 75 11.24 -4.39 -25.11
CA ASN A 75 11.45 -5.05 -26.41
C ASN A 75 11.49 -6.59 -26.43
N TYR A 76 10.29 -7.17 -26.64
CA TYR A 76 10.09 -8.23 -27.64
C TYR A 76 9.23 -7.69 -28.78
#